data_AF-A0A1G2BRN4-F1
#
_entry.id   AF-A0A1G2BRN4-F1
#
_cell.length_a   1.000
_cell.length_b   1.000
_cell.length_c   1.000
_cell.angle_alpha   90.00
_cell.angle_beta   90.00
_cell.angle_gamma   90.00
#
_symmetry.space_group_name_H-M   'P 1'
#
loop_
_entity.id
_entity.type
_entity.pdbx_description
1 polymer ?
#
loop_
_entity_poly.entity_id
_entity_poly.type
_entity_poly.pdbx_seq_one_letter_code
_entity_poly.pdbx_strand_id
1 'polypeptide(L)'
;MMTLSVRMQAQLMQALQLCGGMTQSIFPQAEAWLLASIEHQAALEYVAMNKNMNRYESVMDFLFCEIFPIYRSACQRFYAGRGPQLRDMINVEQLVFSGNCLMKALELAFDCYQQKQRISWCAFKSTVLRAAA
;
A
#
# COMPACT_ATOMS: atom_id res chain seq x y z
N MET A 1 4.98 20.26 -17.38
CA MET A 1 5.19 19.78 -16.00
C MET A 1 4.26 20.57 -15.09
N MET A 2 3.20 19.96 -14.55
CA MET A 2 2.31 20.63 -13.60
C MET A 2 2.87 20.41 -12.19
N THR A 3 3.51 21.42 -11.63
CA THR A 3 3.88 21.46 -10.21
C THR A 3 2.63 21.74 -9.39
N LEU A 4 2.26 20.81 -8.52
CA LEU A 4 1.19 21.01 -7.54
C LEU A 4 1.53 22.20 -6.63
N SER A 5 0.53 23.03 -6.34
CA SER A 5 0.66 24.16 -5.42
C SER A 5 1.15 23.68 -4.04
N VAL A 6 2.05 24.43 -3.42
CA VAL A 6 2.62 24.15 -2.08
C VAL A 6 1.53 23.94 -1.03
N ARG A 7 0.40 24.67 -1.13
CA ARG A 7 -0.75 24.47 -0.23
C ARG A 7 -1.44 23.14 -0.46
N MET A 8 -1.54 22.70 -1.71
CA MET A 8 -2.15 21.42 -2.06
C MET A 8 -1.26 20.24 -1.66
N GLN A 9 0.06 20.39 -1.76
CA GLN A 9 1.03 19.45 -1.19
C GLN A 9 0.93 19.39 0.34
N ALA A 10 0.78 20.53 1.03
CA ALA A 10 0.63 20.55 2.48
C ALA A 10 -0.68 19.91 2.94
N GLN A 11 -1.79 20.17 2.25
CA GLN A 11 -3.09 19.53 2.52
C GLN A 11 -3.06 18.02 2.23
N LEU A 12 -2.39 17.60 1.16
CA LEU A 12 -2.16 16.20 0.85
C LEU A 12 -1.28 15.55 1.94
N MET A 13 -0.19 16.18 2.37
CA MET A 13 0.65 15.68 3.47
C MET A 13 -0.10 15.60 4.80
N GLN A 14 -1.03 16.53 5.08
CA GLN A 14 -1.87 16.49 6.29
C GLN A 14 -2.91 15.36 6.22
N ALA A 15 -3.47 15.10 5.03
CA ALA A 15 -4.34 13.94 4.82
C ALA A 15 -3.56 12.62 4.85
N LEU A 16 -2.30 12.61 4.38
CA LEU A 16 -1.39 11.46 4.45
C LEU A 16 -0.90 11.21 5.90
N GLN A 17 -0.84 12.24 6.75
CA GLN A 17 -0.65 12.07 8.20
C GLN A 17 -1.82 11.34 8.87
N LEU A 18 -3.02 11.31 8.27
CA LEU A 18 -4.14 10.47 8.71
C LEU A 18 -4.02 9.02 8.19
N CYS A 19 -3.08 8.74 7.29
CA CYS A 19 -2.65 7.39 6.89
C CYS A 19 -1.42 6.92 7.71
N GLY A 20 -1.47 7.12 9.03
CA GLY A 20 -0.42 6.71 9.95
C GLY A 20 -0.19 5.20 9.97
N GLY A 21 1.07 4.78 10.10
CA GLY A 21 1.45 3.36 10.05
C GLY A 21 2.97 3.18 9.95
N MET A 22 3.43 1.93 9.80
CA MET A 22 4.86 1.61 9.66
C MET A 22 5.43 2.20 8.36
N THR A 23 4.62 2.31 7.29
CA THR A 23 5.04 2.85 5.99
C THR A 23 5.17 4.38 5.93
N GLN A 24 4.60 5.13 6.88
CA GLN A 24 4.73 6.60 7.06
C GLN A 24 5.01 7.41 5.76
N SER A 25 4.13 7.28 4.77
CA SER A 25 4.21 8.00 3.48
C SER A 25 5.50 7.87 2.66
N ILE A 26 6.24 6.76 2.82
CA ILE A 26 7.37 6.47 1.91
C ILE A 26 6.92 5.96 0.53
N PHE A 27 5.61 5.73 0.35
CA PHE A 27 4.99 5.33 -0.91
C PHE A 27 3.89 6.32 -1.33
N PRO A 28 4.24 7.61 -1.54
CA PRO A 28 3.24 8.67 -1.72
C PRO A 28 2.37 8.47 -2.96
N GLN A 29 2.87 7.79 -3.99
CA GLN A 29 2.10 7.50 -5.20
C GLN A 29 0.96 6.50 -4.94
N ALA A 30 1.24 5.42 -4.20
CA ALA A 30 0.25 4.40 -3.86
C ALA A 30 -0.82 4.97 -2.91
N GLU A 31 -0.40 5.79 -1.95
CA GLU A 31 -1.32 6.48 -1.04
C GLU A 31 -2.20 7.49 -1.78
N ALA A 32 -1.61 8.33 -2.65
CA ALA A 32 -2.36 9.27 -3.46
C ALA A 32 -3.37 8.54 -4.37
N TRP A 33 -3.00 7.38 -4.91
CA TRP A 33 -3.91 6.56 -5.71
C TRP A 33 -5.09 6.07 -4.85
N LEU A 34 -4.85 5.50 -3.66
CA LEU A 34 -5.90 5.05 -2.75
C LEU A 34 -6.84 6.19 -2.30
N LEU A 35 -6.32 7.40 -2.11
CA LEU A 35 -7.10 8.56 -1.69
C LEU A 35 -7.86 9.25 -2.84
N ALA A 36 -7.49 8.98 -4.10
CA ALA A 36 -8.08 9.65 -5.25
C ALA A 36 -9.55 9.27 -5.51
N SER A 37 -9.99 8.07 -5.10
CA SER A 37 -11.36 7.62 -5.34
C SER A 37 -11.81 6.56 -4.31
N ILE A 38 -13.09 6.57 -3.97
CA ILE A 38 -13.71 5.51 -3.16
C ILE A 38 -13.65 4.17 -3.90
N GLU A 39 -13.74 4.17 -5.23
CA GLU A 39 -13.65 2.96 -6.05
C GLU A 39 -12.28 2.28 -5.95
N HIS A 40 -11.22 3.06 -5.72
CA HIS A 40 -9.88 2.53 -5.53
C HIS A 40 -9.74 1.74 -4.23
N GLN A 41 -10.39 2.19 -3.15
CA GLN A 41 -10.46 1.44 -1.90
C GLN A 41 -11.35 0.20 -2.04
N ALA A 42 -12.52 0.35 -2.67
CA ALA A 42 -13.43 -0.78 -2.93
C ALA A 42 -12.78 -1.88 -3.78
N ALA A 43 -11.94 -1.50 -4.76
CA ALA A 43 -11.19 -2.45 -5.56
C ALA A 43 -10.21 -3.28 -4.74
N LEU A 44 -9.51 -2.65 -3.78
CA LEU A 44 -8.61 -3.37 -2.88
C LEU A 44 -9.39 -4.31 -1.95
N GLU A 45 -10.49 -3.85 -1.37
CA GLU A 45 -11.38 -4.68 -0.54
C GLU A 45 -11.93 -5.89 -1.32
N TYR A 46 -12.27 -5.69 -2.59
CA TYR A 46 -12.78 -6.75 -3.47
C TYR A 46 -11.79 -7.90 -3.61
N VAL A 47 -10.51 -7.63 -3.90
CA VAL A 47 -9.48 -8.69 -3.99
C VAL A 47 -9.04 -9.20 -2.61
N ALA A 48 -9.21 -8.39 -1.57
CA ALA A 48 -8.85 -8.71 -0.20
C ALA A 48 -9.98 -9.36 0.62
N MET A 49 -11.11 -9.75 0.02
CA MET A 49 -12.32 -10.19 0.74
C MET A 49 -12.10 -11.28 1.82
N ASN A 50 -11.08 -12.12 1.64
CA ASN A 50 -10.73 -13.21 2.56
C ASN A 50 -9.59 -12.85 3.53
N LYS A 51 -9.26 -11.57 3.67
CA LYS A 51 -8.18 -11.05 4.50
C LYS A 51 -8.73 -10.19 5.64
N ASN A 52 -8.07 -10.29 6.78
CA ASN A 52 -8.38 -9.44 7.92
C ASN A 52 -7.57 -8.14 7.84
N MET A 53 -8.15 -7.11 7.22
CA MET A 53 -7.54 -5.78 7.11
C MET A 53 -7.39 -5.09 8.49
N ASN A 54 -8.30 -5.36 9.43
CA ASN A 54 -8.30 -4.78 10.79
C ASN A 54 -7.11 -5.19 11.65
N ARG A 55 -6.27 -6.11 11.18
CA ARG A 55 -4.97 -6.45 11.81
C ARG A 55 -3.96 -5.29 11.72
N TYR A 56 -4.14 -4.38 10.79
CA TYR A 56 -3.18 -3.34 10.45
C TYR A 56 -3.74 -1.96 10.80
N GLU A 57 -2.87 -1.04 11.20
CA GLU A 57 -3.26 0.34 11.54
C GLU A 57 -3.57 1.19 10.30
N SER A 58 -3.14 0.75 9.11
CA SER A 58 -3.48 1.40 7.84
C SER A 58 -3.68 0.41 6.69
N VAL A 59 -4.43 0.87 5.67
CA VAL A 59 -4.60 0.15 4.39
C VAL A 59 -3.25 -0.07 3.70
N MET A 60 -2.33 0.88 3.83
CA MET A 60 -0.98 0.76 3.28
C MET A 60 -0.16 -0.32 3.98
N ASP A 61 -0.17 -0.36 5.31
CA ASP A 61 0.52 -1.42 6.06
C ASP A 61 -0.07 -2.79 5.74
N PHE A 62 -1.40 -2.87 5.60
CA PHE A 62 -2.09 -4.09 5.15
C PHE A 62 -1.55 -4.54 3.78
N LEU A 63 -1.62 -3.66 2.77
CA LEU A 63 -1.21 -4.01 1.41
C LEU A 63 0.27 -4.40 1.36
N PHE A 64 1.12 -3.59 1.98
CA PHE A 64 2.56 -3.83 2.05
C PHE A 64 2.88 -5.16 2.73
N CYS A 65 2.32 -5.43 3.92
CA CYS A 65 2.62 -6.65 4.67
C CYS A 65 2.02 -7.92 4.06
N GLU A 66 0.95 -7.82 3.29
CA GLU A 66 0.42 -8.99 2.57
C GLU A 66 1.23 -9.32 1.31
N ILE A 67 1.78 -8.32 0.61
CA ILE A 67 2.73 -8.52 -0.50
C ILE A 67 4.08 -8.98 0.04
N PHE A 68 4.55 -8.38 1.13
CA PHE A 68 5.85 -8.67 1.76
C PHE A 68 5.71 -9.17 3.21
N PRO A 69 5.29 -10.44 3.42
CA PRO A 69 5.07 -11.02 4.74
C PRO A 69 6.25 -10.95 5.71
N ILE A 70 7.49 -10.82 5.20
CA ILE A 70 8.70 -10.70 6.00
C ILE A 70 8.66 -9.50 6.95
N TYR A 71 7.92 -8.44 6.61
CA TYR A 71 7.81 -7.23 7.45
C TYR A 71 6.66 -7.26 8.45
N ARG A 72 5.79 -8.28 8.46
CA ARG A 72 4.62 -8.36 9.35
C ARG A 72 4.99 -8.26 10.84
N SER A 73 6.05 -8.95 11.25
CA SER A 73 6.52 -8.95 12.64
C SER A 73 7.07 -7.58 13.03
N ALA A 74 7.80 -6.92 12.13
CA ALA A 74 8.30 -5.56 12.34
C ALA A 74 7.15 -4.55 12.44
N CYS A 75 6.14 -4.68 11.58
CA CYS A 75 4.93 -3.86 11.58
C CYS A 75 4.18 -3.97 12.92
N GLN A 76 3.97 -5.18 13.43
CA GLN A 76 3.36 -5.39 14.75
C GLN A 76 4.20 -4.84 15.90
N ARG A 77 5.53 -4.95 15.82
CA ARG A 77 6.43 -4.35 16.81
C ARG A 77 6.34 -2.83 16.78
N PHE A 78 6.23 -2.23 15.60
CA PHE A 78 6.05 -0.79 15.43
C PHE A 78 4.75 -0.31 16.11
N TYR A 79 3.63 -0.99 15.87
CA TYR A 79 2.34 -0.70 16.52
C TYR A 79 2.41 -0.78 18.06
N ALA A 80 3.22 -1.70 18.59
CA ALA A 80 3.46 -1.80 20.03
C ALA A 80 4.43 -0.74 20.59
N GLY A 81 4.91 0.21 19.78
CA GLY A 81 5.90 1.21 20.14
C GLY A 81 7.33 0.68 20.31
N ARG A 82 7.65 -0.49 19.76
CA ARG A 82 8.91 -1.23 19.97
C ARG A 82 9.67 -1.58 18.69
N GLY A 83 9.20 -1.10 17.54
CA GLY A 83 9.74 -1.43 16.22
C GLY A 83 10.27 -0.19 15.49
N PRO A 84 11.25 -0.34 14.59
CA PRO A 84 11.70 0.73 13.71
C PRO A 84 10.62 1.07 12.68
N GLN A 85 10.74 2.24 12.02
CA GLN A 85 9.93 2.53 10.86
C GLN A 85 10.44 1.75 9.65
N LEU A 86 9.58 1.55 8.64
CA LEU A 86 9.98 0.81 7.45
C LEU A 86 11.18 1.46 6.72
N ARG A 87 11.22 2.80 6.70
CA ARG A 87 12.31 3.57 6.07
C ARG A 87 13.70 3.29 6.68
N ASP A 88 13.74 2.83 7.93
CA ASP A 88 14.97 2.51 8.64
C ASP A 88 15.41 1.06 8.39
N MET A 89 14.54 0.25 7.76
CA MET A 89 14.74 -1.18 7.53
C MET A 89 15.09 -1.55 6.10
N ILE A 90 14.80 -0.67 5.14
CA ILE A 90 14.96 -0.94 3.71
C ILE A 90 15.93 0.04 3.06
N ASN A 91 16.68 -0.44 2.07
CA ASN A 91 17.53 0.40 1.25
C ASN A 91 16.74 1.02 0.08
N VAL A 92 17.42 1.88 -0.71
CA VAL A 92 16.80 2.59 -1.84
C VAL A 92 16.26 1.63 -2.90
N GLU A 93 16.97 0.56 -3.22
CA GLU A 93 16.54 -0.43 -4.22
C GLU A 93 15.26 -1.15 -3.76
N GLN A 94 15.21 -1.57 -2.50
CA GLN A 94 14.04 -2.19 -1.88
C GLN A 94 12.86 -1.23 -1.81
N LEU A 95 13.10 0.05 -1.55
CA LEU A 95 12.07 1.08 -1.55
C LEU A 95 11.45 1.23 -2.94
N VAL A 96 12.27 1.35 -3.99
CA VAL A 96 11.80 1.48 -5.38
C VAL A 96 11.03 0.23 -5.80
N PHE A 97 11.60 -0.96 -5.57
CA PHE A 97 10.95 -2.23 -5.90
C PHE A 97 9.61 -2.39 -5.19
N SER A 98 9.57 -2.08 -3.89
CA SER A 98 8.33 -2.15 -3.11
C SER A 98 7.28 -1.17 -3.61
N GLY A 99 7.69 0.06 -3.96
CA GLY A 99 6.80 1.06 -4.55
C GLY A 99 6.16 0.58 -5.85
N ASN A 100 6.97 0.00 -6.75
CA ASN A 100 6.47 -0.58 -8.00
C ASN A 100 5.49 -1.73 -7.76
N CYS A 101 5.80 -2.63 -6.81
CA CYS A 101 4.90 -3.72 -6.43
C CYS A 101 3.56 -3.20 -5.90
N LEU A 102 3.58 -2.18 -5.04
CA LEU A 102 2.37 -1.59 -4.46
C LEU A 102 1.48 -0.98 -5.56
N MET A 103 2.06 -0.21 -6.49
CA MET A 103 1.32 0.36 -7.60
C MET A 103 0.71 -0.74 -8.49
N LYS A 104 1.49 -1.78 -8.83
CA LYS A 104 1.00 -2.91 -9.62
C LYS A 104 -0.13 -3.67 -8.92
N ALA A 105 -0.07 -3.78 -7.59
CA ALA A 105 -1.14 -4.38 -6.82
C ALA A 105 -2.44 -3.57 -6.89
N LEU A 106 -2.34 -2.25 -6.78
CA LEU A 106 -3.51 -1.35 -6.87
C LEU A 106 -4.13 -1.38 -8.27
N GLU A 107 -3.31 -1.31 -9.32
CA GLU A 107 -3.76 -1.45 -10.72
C GLU A 107 -4.48 -2.78 -10.95
N LEU A 108 -3.86 -3.90 -10.55
CA LEU A 108 -4.46 -5.22 -10.74
C LEU A 108 -5.75 -5.39 -9.94
N ALA A 109 -5.81 -4.83 -8.72
CA ALA A 109 -7.03 -4.86 -7.91
C ALA A 109 -8.16 -4.11 -8.61
N PHE A 110 -7.86 -2.94 -9.17
CA PHE A 110 -8.82 -2.14 -9.92
C PHE A 110 -9.32 -2.86 -11.18
N ASP A 111 -8.42 -3.46 -11.95
CA ASP A 111 -8.79 -4.23 -13.15
C ASP A 111 -9.71 -5.40 -12.80
N CYS A 112 -9.38 -6.15 -11.74
CA CYS A 112 -10.21 -7.25 -11.25
C CYS A 112 -11.61 -6.75 -10.82
N TYR A 113 -11.66 -5.59 -10.15
CA TYR A 113 -12.91 -4.99 -9.71
C TYR A 113 -13.78 -4.54 -10.89
N GLN A 114 -13.22 -3.82 -11.85
CA GLN A 114 -13.91 -3.34 -13.05
C GLN A 114 -14.45 -4.49 -13.91
N GLN A 115 -13.65 -5.56 -14.05
CA GLN A 115 -14.02 -6.75 -14.82
C GLN A 115 -14.87 -7.75 -14.02
N LYS A 116 -15.13 -7.47 -12.73
CA LYS A 116 -15.79 -8.40 -11.78
C LYS A 116 -15.15 -9.79 -11.76
N GLN A 117 -13.84 -9.84 -11.97
CA GLN A 117 -13.07 -11.08 -12.03
C GLN A 117 -12.54 -11.44 -10.65
N ARG A 118 -12.82 -12.67 -10.22
CA ARG A 118 -12.24 -13.20 -8.98
C ARG A 118 -10.81 -13.69 -9.22
N ILE A 119 -9.93 -13.38 -8.28
CA ILE A 119 -8.56 -13.88 -8.23
C ILE A 119 -8.25 -14.36 -6.81
N SER A 120 -7.51 -15.47 -6.68
CA SER A 120 -7.04 -15.90 -5.36
C SER A 120 -5.92 -14.97 -4.89
N TRP A 121 -5.79 -14.76 -3.58
CA TRP A 121 -4.73 -13.90 -3.05
C TRP A 121 -3.32 -14.37 -3.45
N CYS A 122 -3.12 -15.69 -3.53
CA CYS A 122 -1.85 -16.27 -3.96
C CYS A 122 -1.54 -15.91 -5.43
N ALA A 123 -2.53 -16.07 -6.32
CA ALA A 123 -2.40 -15.70 -7.73
C ALA A 123 -2.20 -14.19 -7.89
N PHE A 124 -2.97 -13.37 -7.16
CA PHE A 124 -2.83 -11.92 -7.14
C PHE A 124 -1.41 -11.50 -6.78
N LYS A 125 -0.90 -11.97 -5.63
CA LYS A 125 0.45 -11.68 -5.16
C LYS A 125 1.52 -12.13 -6.15
N SER A 126 1.39 -13.33 -6.70
CA SER A 126 2.34 -13.86 -7.69
C SER A 126 2.38 -13.02 -8.97
N THR A 127 1.23 -12.56 -9.44
CA THR A 127 1.14 -11.67 -10.61
C THR A 127 1.77 -10.31 -10.33
N VAL A 128 1.50 -9.72 -9.16
CA VAL A 128 2.13 -8.45 -8.74
C VAL A 128 3.65 -8.57 -8.73
N LEU A 129 4.19 -9.59 -8.06
CA LEU A 129 5.64 -9.77 -7.92
C LEU A 129 6.34 -10.04 -9.25
N ARG A 130 5.67 -10.72 -10.19
CA ARG A 130 6.20 -10.93 -11.55
C ARG A 130 6.15 -9.68 -12.42
N ALA A 131 5.14 -8.83 -12.24
CA ALA A 131 4.96 -7.62 -13.05
C ALA A 131 5.85 -6.45 -12.59
N ALA A 132 6.40 -6.54 -11.38
CA ALA A 132 7.26 -5.51 -10.78
C ALA A 132 8.76 -5.88 -10.78
N ALA A 133 9.10 -7.11 -11.18
CA ALA A 133 10.46 -7.59 -11.37
C ALA A 133 10.98 -7.24 -12.77
#